data_AF-A0A1S9RXT5-F1
#
_entry.id   AF-A0A1S9RXT5-F1
#
_cell.length_a   1.000
_cell.length_b   1.000
_cell.length_c   1.000
_cell.angle_alpha   90.00
_cell.angle_beta   90.00
_cell.angle_gamma   90.00
#
_symmetry.space_group_name_H-M   'P 1'
#
loop_
_entity.id
_entity.type
_entity.pdbx_description
1 polymer ?
#
loop_
_entity_poly.entity_id
_entity_poly.type
_entity_poly.pdbx_seq_one_letter_code
_entity_poly.pdbx_strand_id
1 'polypeptide(L)'
;MRILSGLLPTLLAIAAESKYIVPGGRWYDTDGTLISAHGGGITFDQKSSLFWWFGEYKTEARPEGGGVSVYSSKDLRTWTTGGLALAPIEGHPYISPDNVIQRPKVAYSSETNDYHMWWHADNSTYGLLLQGHAISSKIGGPYTFVDATAPLGNWSQDFGMFTDDKDGRSYALYSNGDSQFGRDVYISRMNKNLTAIEQAVYRFPKFDLEAPAIMKTDKSYWALMSHKTGYRPNNVVAFRADSLNGPWSQPFIVAPLNTRTFNSQSSSVLKIEGTKKTTHLYIGDQWDSNSVWDSRYVWLPIQTDEDKKTLVLNWHDIYDLDVKTGEWKPIKGTTYTAKVARTRGEAYKQEANFATDGIIITGIYGNDSTVTFENVEGSGGTQWVSFYYQNIDDMGFGDQPGGTPDRIGGSWQLRRIGSVMVNGDSSSIQTLYQRDTHKGIILSTPLQLKLKKGYNTITVGGLYNGFDYKGADLDRIVVYPTEG
;
A
#
# COMPACT_ATOMS: atom_id res chain seq x y z
N MET A 1 18.80 23.70 -54.31
CA MET A 1 17.73 23.45 -53.32
C MET A 1 18.41 22.96 -52.05
N ARG A 2 18.53 23.80 -51.00
CA ARG A 2 19.10 23.42 -49.71
C ARG A 2 17.99 22.82 -48.84
N ILE A 3 18.19 21.60 -48.37
CA ILE A 3 17.29 20.94 -47.41
C ILE A 3 17.72 21.41 -46.02
N LEU A 4 16.84 22.14 -45.34
CA LEU A 4 16.98 22.50 -43.93
C LEU A 4 16.41 21.36 -43.08
N SER A 5 17.28 20.69 -42.32
CA SER A 5 16.92 19.77 -41.25
C SER A 5 16.43 20.57 -40.04
N GLY A 6 15.12 20.51 -39.77
CA GLY A 6 14.54 21.07 -38.55
C GLY A 6 14.79 20.15 -37.36
N LEU A 7 15.49 20.64 -36.33
CA LEU A 7 15.48 20.04 -35.00
C LEU A 7 14.09 20.26 -34.38
N LEU A 8 13.40 19.18 -34.03
CA LEU A 8 12.26 19.25 -33.10
C LEU A 8 12.77 19.57 -31.69
N PRO A 9 12.22 20.57 -30.99
CA PRO A 9 12.53 20.80 -29.59
C PRO A 9 11.91 19.67 -28.77
N THR A 10 12.75 18.90 -28.09
CA THR A 10 12.31 17.96 -27.07
C THR A 10 11.74 18.78 -25.91
N LEU A 11 10.42 18.75 -25.73
CA LEU A 11 9.79 19.31 -24.53
C LEU A 11 10.27 18.46 -23.34
N LEU A 12 11.21 18.98 -22.55
CA LEU A 12 11.46 18.48 -21.21
C LEU A 12 10.22 18.79 -20.38
N ALA A 13 9.35 17.79 -20.19
CA ALA A 13 8.36 17.84 -19.14
C ALA A 13 9.14 17.86 -17.82
N ILE A 14 9.16 19.02 -17.15
CA ILE A 14 9.63 19.08 -15.77
C ILE A 14 8.58 18.30 -14.98
N ALA A 15 8.89 17.06 -14.61
CA ALA A 15 8.08 16.31 -13.66
C ALA A 15 8.04 17.13 -12.37
N ALA A 16 6.84 17.55 -11.96
CA ALA A 16 6.67 18.28 -10.71
C ALA A 16 7.11 17.37 -9.55
N GLU A 17 8.00 17.87 -8.68
CA GLU A 17 8.38 17.15 -7.46
C GLU A 17 7.14 16.97 -6.56
N SER A 18 6.88 15.74 -6.14
CA SER A 18 5.79 15.45 -5.22
C SER A 18 6.17 15.91 -3.82
N LYS A 19 5.33 16.75 -3.20
CA LYS A 19 5.63 17.35 -1.88
C LYS A 19 5.11 16.53 -0.71
N TYR A 20 4.03 15.78 -0.89
CA TYR A 20 3.36 15.08 0.20
C TYR A 20 3.36 13.57 0.01
N ILE A 21 3.25 12.84 1.12
CA ILE A 21 2.82 11.44 1.10
C ILE A 21 1.29 11.42 1.18
N VAL A 22 0.67 10.69 0.26
CA VAL A 22 -0.80 10.65 0.08
C VAL A 22 -1.29 9.21 0.08
N PRO A 23 -1.58 8.61 1.26
CA PRO A 23 -2.08 7.25 1.38
C PRO A 23 -3.34 7.00 0.55
N GLY A 24 -3.38 5.90 -0.20
CA GLY A 24 -4.49 5.55 -1.09
C GLY A 24 -4.47 6.27 -2.45
N GLY A 25 -3.58 7.24 -2.66
CA GLY A 25 -3.44 7.95 -3.93
C GLY A 25 -2.78 7.12 -5.04
N ARG A 26 -3.00 7.52 -6.29
CA ARG A 26 -2.22 7.05 -7.44
C ARG A 26 -0.88 7.79 -7.44
N TRP A 27 0.21 7.07 -7.23
CA TRP A 27 1.56 7.64 -7.24
C TRP A 27 2.21 7.38 -8.58
N TYR A 28 2.79 8.42 -9.16
CA TYR A 28 3.45 8.36 -10.45
C TYR A 28 4.96 8.57 -10.24
N ASP A 29 5.76 7.86 -11.02
CA ASP A 29 7.19 8.08 -11.07
C ASP A 29 7.55 9.35 -11.85
N THR A 30 8.84 9.67 -11.92
CA THR A 30 9.35 10.84 -12.66
C THR A 30 9.08 10.80 -14.16
N ASP A 31 8.72 9.64 -14.72
CA ASP A 31 8.38 9.48 -16.13
C ASP A 31 6.86 9.64 -16.37
N GLY A 32 6.09 9.88 -15.29
CA GLY A 32 4.63 9.99 -15.33
C GLY A 32 3.91 8.64 -15.42
N THR A 33 4.61 7.54 -15.14
CA THR A 33 4.04 6.20 -15.14
C THR A 33 3.55 5.84 -13.75
N LEU A 34 2.40 5.16 -13.65
CA LEU A 34 1.88 4.69 -12.36
C LEU A 34 2.91 3.74 -11.73
N ILE A 35 3.31 4.02 -10.48
CA ILE A 35 4.22 3.17 -9.74
C ILE A 35 3.55 1.83 -9.49
N SER A 36 4.28 0.75 -9.79
CA SER A 36 3.90 -0.62 -9.45
C SER A 36 5.05 -1.28 -8.69
N ALA A 37 4.97 -1.26 -7.36
CA ALA A 37 5.91 -1.87 -6.41
C ALA A 37 5.18 -2.46 -5.18
N HIS A 38 4.18 -3.30 -5.45
CA HIS A 38 3.28 -3.86 -4.41
C HIS A 38 3.96 -4.94 -3.56
N GLY A 39 3.49 -5.18 -2.33
CA GLY A 39 4.05 -6.19 -1.42
C GLY A 39 5.53 -5.94 -1.03
N GLY A 40 6.06 -4.80 -1.46
CA GLY A 40 7.47 -4.51 -1.56
C GLY A 40 8.13 -4.03 -0.27
N GLY A 41 9.46 -3.94 -0.30
CA GLY A 41 10.27 -3.36 0.77
C GLY A 41 11.08 -2.17 0.31
N ILE A 42 11.42 -1.28 1.24
CA ILE A 42 12.34 -0.16 1.00
C ILE A 42 13.67 -0.45 1.70
N THR A 43 14.75 -0.36 0.94
CA THR A 43 16.12 -0.48 1.44
C THR A 43 16.80 0.88 1.32
N PHE A 44 17.34 1.39 2.42
CA PHE A 44 18.20 2.57 2.36
C PHE A 44 19.64 2.14 2.07
N ASP A 45 20.19 2.60 0.95
CA ASP A 45 21.59 2.35 0.61
C ASP A 45 22.48 3.48 1.11
N GLN A 46 23.33 3.16 2.08
CA GLN A 46 24.28 4.08 2.67
C GLN A 46 25.29 4.62 1.65
N LYS A 47 25.64 3.85 0.60
CA LYS A 47 26.64 4.26 -0.40
C LYS A 47 26.10 5.38 -1.29
N SER A 48 24.86 5.24 -1.78
CA SER A 48 24.21 6.26 -2.62
C SER A 48 23.43 7.31 -1.83
N SER A 49 23.16 7.07 -0.54
CA SER A 49 22.22 7.87 0.27
C SER A 49 20.84 7.97 -0.37
N LEU A 50 20.36 6.87 -0.96
CA LEU A 50 19.06 6.75 -1.61
C LEU A 50 18.22 5.67 -0.95
N PHE A 51 16.91 5.89 -0.95
CA PHE A 51 15.91 4.86 -0.69
C PHE A 51 15.63 4.11 -1.97
N TRP A 52 15.62 2.78 -1.90
CA TRP A 52 15.34 1.88 -3.01
C TRP A 52 14.10 1.05 -2.69
N TRP A 53 13.03 1.24 -3.46
CA TRP A 53 11.77 0.56 -3.29
C TRP A 53 11.65 -0.56 -4.32
N PHE A 54 11.64 -1.79 -3.83
CA PHE A 54 11.44 -2.99 -4.61
C PHE A 54 10.04 -3.51 -4.37
N GLY A 55 9.35 -3.96 -5.41
CA GLY A 55 8.05 -4.57 -5.24
C GLY A 55 7.60 -5.36 -6.45
N GLU A 56 6.47 -6.02 -6.30
CA GLU A 56 5.82 -6.78 -7.36
C GLU A 56 5.44 -5.84 -8.50
N TYR A 57 5.93 -6.15 -9.70
CA TYR A 57 5.50 -5.46 -10.91
C TYR A 57 4.21 -6.12 -11.40
N LYS A 58 3.08 -5.46 -11.14
CA LYS A 58 1.75 -5.95 -11.54
C LYS A 58 1.20 -5.11 -12.68
N THR A 59 0.80 -5.76 -13.76
CA THR A 59 0.13 -5.11 -14.91
C THR A 59 -1.21 -5.76 -15.14
N GLU A 60 -2.09 -5.12 -15.92
CA GLU A 60 -3.39 -5.73 -16.28
C GLU A 60 -3.22 -7.12 -16.91
N ALA A 61 -2.22 -7.27 -17.79
CA ALA A 61 -1.95 -8.51 -18.50
C ALA A 61 -1.22 -9.55 -17.63
N ARG A 62 -0.50 -9.12 -16.59
CA ARG A 62 0.34 -9.97 -15.72
C ARG A 62 0.17 -9.55 -14.25
N PRO A 63 -0.91 -9.98 -13.58
CA PRO A 63 -1.18 -9.59 -12.20
C PRO A 63 -0.26 -10.26 -11.16
N GLU A 64 0.37 -11.40 -11.45
CA GLU A 64 1.23 -12.13 -10.48
C GLU A 64 2.67 -12.42 -10.95
N GLY A 65 2.93 -12.37 -12.27
CA GLY A 65 4.20 -12.81 -12.87
C GLY A 65 4.99 -11.73 -13.62
N GLY A 66 4.80 -10.46 -13.29
CA GLY A 66 5.51 -9.36 -13.96
C GLY A 66 6.97 -9.19 -13.53
N GLY A 67 7.42 -9.90 -12.50
CA GLY A 67 8.76 -9.77 -11.92
C GLY A 67 8.81 -8.74 -10.79
N VAL A 68 10.00 -8.20 -10.52
CA VAL A 68 10.24 -7.22 -9.46
C VAL A 68 10.67 -5.90 -10.08
N SER A 69 9.89 -4.86 -9.85
CA SER A 69 10.25 -3.48 -10.20
C SER A 69 11.18 -2.88 -9.15
N VAL A 70 11.88 -1.80 -9.52
CA VAL A 70 12.68 -1.01 -8.59
C VAL A 70 12.55 0.47 -8.87
N TYR A 71 12.47 1.26 -7.80
CA TYR A 71 12.46 2.72 -7.84
C TYR A 71 13.49 3.26 -6.85
N SER A 72 14.06 4.42 -7.14
CA SER A 72 14.96 5.12 -6.22
C SER A 72 14.42 6.51 -5.87
N SER A 73 14.67 6.96 -4.63
CA SER A 73 14.23 8.26 -4.15
C SER A 73 15.20 8.83 -3.12
N LYS A 74 15.30 10.16 -3.09
CA LYS A 74 16.00 10.90 -2.02
C LYS A 74 15.11 11.25 -0.83
N ASP A 75 13.79 11.21 -1.02
CA ASP A 75 12.84 11.85 -0.12
C ASP A 75 11.55 11.07 0.14
N LEU A 76 11.46 9.85 -0.40
CA LEU A 76 10.31 8.93 -0.32
C LEU A 76 9.04 9.38 -1.05
N ARG A 77 9.09 10.49 -1.79
CA ARG A 77 7.92 11.04 -2.52
C ARG A 77 8.13 11.07 -4.01
N THR A 78 9.30 11.49 -4.44
CA THR A 78 9.66 11.56 -5.86
C THR A 78 10.49 10.31 -6.19
N TRP A 79 9.92 9.45 -7.02
CA TRP A 79 10.48 8.13 -7.34
C TRP A 79 10.93 8.07 -8.79
N THR A 80 12.20 7.75 -9.01
CA THR A 80 12.75 7.48 -10.35
C THR A 80 12.78 5.98 -10.59
N THR A 81 12.18 5.54 -11.70
CA THR A 81 12.17 4.13 -12.08
C THR A 81 13.58 3.63 -12.44
N GLY A 82 13.91 2.43 -11.97
CA GLY A 82 15.06 1.65 -12.42
C GLY A 82 14.67 0.49 -13.32
N GLY A 83 13.39 0.39 -13.72
CA GLY A 83 12.85 -0.73 -14.48
C GLY A 83 12.65 -1.99 -13.63
N LEU A 84 12.90 -3.15 -14.22
CA LEU A 84 12.82 -4.44 -13.52
C LEU A 84 14.15 -4.78 -12.87
N ALA A 85 14.17 -4.86 -11.53
CA ALA A 85 15.28 -5.44 -10.79
C ALA A 85 15.38 -6.95 -11.04
N LEU A 86 14.26 -7.66 -11.13
CA LEU A 86 14.22 -9.08 -11.52
C LEU A 86 13.19 -9.25 -12.64
N ALA A 87 13.67 -9.58 -13.84
CA ALA A 87 12.80 -9.84 -14.98
C ALA A 87 12.34 -11.31 -14.98
N PRO A 88 11.08 -11.60 -15.34
CA PRO A 88 10.64 -12.97 -15.52
C PRO A 88 11.30 -13.60 -16.75
N ILE A 89 11.50 -14.93 -16.72
CA ILE A 89 12.13 -15.70 -17.79
C ILE A 89 11.13 -16.73 -18.30
N GLU A 90 10.75 -16.62 -19.58
CA GLU A 90 9.80 -17.55 -20.22
C GLU A 90 10.25 -19.01 -20.04
N GLY A 91 9.33 -19.87 -19.60
CA GLY A 91 9.59 -21.28 -19.35
C GLY A 91 10.49 -21.60 -18.14
N HIS A 92 10.94 -20.60 -17.38
CA HIS A 92 11.70 -20.86 -16.15
C HIS A 92 10.79 -21.47 -15.07
N PRO A 93 11.22 -22.51 -14.34
CA PRO A 93 10.36 -23.22 -13.38
C PRO A 93 9.84 -22.37 -12.21
N TYR A 94 10.55 -21.30 -11.85
CA TYR A 94 10.27 -20.50 -10.64
C TYR A 94 10.04 -19.01 -10.86
N ILE A 95 10.38 -18.49 -12.04
CA ILE A 95 10.28 -17.05 -12.35
C ILE A 95 9.78 -16.81 -13.78
N SER A 96 8.97 -17.73 -14.32
CA SER A 96 8.22 -17.47 -15.54
C SER A 96 7.06 -16.51 -15.27
N PRO A 97 6.47 -15.91 -16.32
CA PRO A 97 5.25 -15.13 -16.16
C PRO A 97 4.04 -15.89 -15.58
N ASP A 98 4.09 -17.23 -15.55
CA ASP A 98 3.06 -18.09 -14.95
C ASP A 98 3.32 -18.37 -13.46
N ASN A 99 4.49 -17.99 -12.94
CA ASN A 99 4.84 -18.10 -11.53
C ASN A 99 4.34 -16.89 -10.73
N VAL A 100 4.29 -17.09 -9.42
CA VAL A 100 3.99 -16.05 -8.43
C VAL A 100 5.33 -15.57 -7.86
N ILE A 101 5.58 -14.27 -7.99
CA ILE A 101 6.75 -13.59 -7.42
C ILE A 101 6.23 -12.52 -6.48
N GLN A 102 6.19 -12.81 -5.18
CA GLN A 102 5.52 -11.95 -4.20
C GLN A 102 6.45 -11.47 -3.09
N ARG A 103 6.18 -10.25 -2.63
CA ARG A 103 6.80 -9.60 -1.48
C ARG A 103 8.34 -9.53 -1.45
N PRO A 104 9.01 -9.09 -2.53
CA PRO A 104 10.47 -9.03 -2.57
C PRO A 104 11.04 -8.12 -1.49
N LYS A 105 12.15 -8.56 -0.87
CA LYS A 105 12.94 -7.79 0.10
C LYS A 105 14.42 -7.91 -0.27
N VAL A 106 15.18 -6.83 -0.08
CA VAL A 106 16.60 -6.74 -0.46
C VAL A 106 17.46 -6.41 0.76
N ALA A 107 18.60 -7.05 0.89
CA ALA A 107 19.62 -6.74 1.90
C ALA A 107 21.03 -6.87 1.30
N TYR A 108 21.97 -6.08 1.81
CA TYR A 108 23.36 -6.14 1.40
C TYR A 108 24.15 -7.09 2.31
N SER A 109 25.02 -7.90 1.72
CA SER A 109 25.96 -8.77 2.43
C SER A 109 27.38 -8.24 2.25
N SER A 110 28.05 -7.90 3.35
CA SER A 110 29.47 -7.50 3.31
C SER A 110 30.41 -8.67 3.01
N GLU A 111 29.98 -9.90 3.25
CA GLU A 111 30.78 -11.12 3.01
C GLU A 111 30.89 -11.43 1.51
N THR A 112 29.82 -11.18 0.75
CA THR A 112 29.77 -11.37 -0.71
C THR A 112 30.03 -10.08 -1.48
N ASN A 113 29.87 -8.93 -0.82
CA ASN A 113 29.84 -7.60 -1.44
C ASN A 113 28.70 -7.45 -2.47
N ASP A 114 27.63 -8.23 -2.30
CA ASP A 114 26.46 -8.24 -3.18
C ASP A 114 25.17 -7.87 -2.41
N TYR A 115 24.16 -7.47 -3.17
CA TYR A 115 22.78 -7.36 -2.72
C TYR A 115 22.04 -8.66 -2.99
N HIS A 116 21.29 -9.12 -2.01
CA HIS A 116 20.53 -10.36 -2.03
C HIS A 116 19.04 -10.02 -1.96
N MET A 117 18.30 -10.44 -2.97
CA MET A 117 16.84 -10.34 -3.04
C MET A 117 16.23 -11.68 -2.65
N TRP A 118 15.26 -11.63 -1.73
CA TRP A 118 14.47 -12.76 -1.27
C TRP A 118 12.99 -12.46 -1.40
N TRP A 119 12.19 -13.46 -1.77
CA TRP A 119 10.75 -13.30 -2.00
C TRP A 119 10.00 -14.62 -1.79
N HIS A 120 8.66 -14.56 -1.76
CA HIS A 120 7.80 -15.74 -1.82
C HIS A 120 7.70 -16.22 -3.27
N ALA A 121 8.29 -17.39 -3.55
CA ALA A 121 8.28 -18.01 -4.87
C ALA A 121 7.21 -19.12 -4.93
N ASP A 122 6.27 -18.98 -5.86
CA ASP A 122 5.19 -19.96 -6.02
C ASP A 122 4.75 -20.20 -7.46
N ASN A 123 3.75 -21.07 -7.61
CA ASN A 123 2.96 -21.23 -8.81
C ASN A 123 1.51 -20.74 -8.59
N SER A 124 0.70 -20.73 -9.65
CA SER A 124 -0.68 -20.26 -9.61
C SER A 124 -1.61 -21.04 -8.65
N THR A 125 -1.19 -22.22 -8.18
CA THR A 125 -1.94 -23.02 -7.20
C THR A 125 -1.52 -22.75 -5.75
N TYR A 126 -0.51 -21.89 -5.52
CA TYR A 126 0.09 -21.66 -4.21
C TYR A 126 0.56 -22.96 -3.52
N GLY A 127 1.13 -23.87 -4.32
CA GLY A 127 1.50 -25.22 -3.90
C GLY A 127 3.00 -25.47 -3.74
N LEU A 128 3.86 -24.57 -4.22
CA LEU A 128 5.32 -24.71 -4.06
C LEU A 128 5.76 -24.30 -2.66
N LEU A 129 5.26 -23.15 -2.18
CA LEU A 129 5.56 -22.59 -0.87
C LEU A 129 7.08 -22.47 -0.60
N LEU A 130 7.79 -21.81 -1.51
CA LEU A 130 9.26 -21.65 -1.48
C LEU A 130 9.69 -20.20 -1.22
N GLN A 131 10.95 -20.04 -0.84
CA GLN A 131 11.65 -18.75 -0.85
C GLN A 131 12.54 -18.68 -2.07
N GLY A 132 12.32 -17.68 -2.93
CA GLY A 132 13.22 -17.41 -4.03
C GLY A 132 14.41 -16.57 -3.59
N HIS A 133 15.58 -16.80 -4.20
CA HIS A 133 16.81 -16.05 -3.96
C HIS A 133 17.44 -15.58 -5.28
N ALA A 134 17.85 -14.31 -5.32
CA ALA A 134 18.58 -13.71 -6.44
C ALA A 134 19.65 -12.74 -5.94
N ILE A 135 20.70 -12.52 -6.73
CA ILE A 135 21.85 -11.66 -6.35
C ILE A 135 22.18 -10.61 -7.39
N SER A 136 22.72 -9.48 -6.94
CA SER A 136 23.31 -8.46 -7.82
C SER A 136 24.41 -7.68 -7.10
N SER A 137 25.45 -7.27 -7.82
CA SER A 137 26.48 -6.35 -7.29
C SER A 137 25.99 -4.90 -7.23
N LYS A 138 24.81 -4.60 -7.77
CA LYS A 138 24.18 -3.28 -7.77
C LYS A 138 22.81 -3.36 -7.12
N ILE A 139 22.49 -2.43 -6.22
CA ILE A 139 21.20 -2.43 -5.52
C ILE A 139 20.02 -2.39 -6.49
N GLY A 140 20.09 -1.56 -7.54
CA GLY A 140 19.05 -1.48 -8.57
C GLY A 140 19.00 -2.66 -9.54
N GLY A 141 19.90 -3.64 -9.41
CA GLY A 141 19.98 -4.79 -10.30
C GLY A 141 20.66 -4.51 -11.66
N PRO A 142 20.35 -5.31 -12.69
CA PRO A 142 19.45 -6.47 -12.62
C PRO A 142 19.99 -7.56 -11.68
N TYR A 143 19.09 -8.32 -11.08
CA TYR A 143 19.37 -9.47 -10.23
C TYR A 143 19.37 -10.75 -11.05
N THR A 144 20.26 -11.68 -10.69
CA THR A 144 20.34 -13.01 -11.29
C THR A 144 19.75 -14.01 -10.32
N PHE A 145 18.77 -14.79 -10.78
CA PHE A 145 18.18 -15.91 -10.03
C PHE A 145 19.27 -16.90 -9.59
N VAL A 146 19.21 -17.35 -8.34
CA VAL A 146 20.10 -18.37 -7.78
C VAL A 146 19.33 -19.67 -7.57
N ASP A 147 18.32 -19.66 -6.70
CA ASP A 147 17.50 -20.82 -6.39
C ASP A 147 16.11 -20.43 -5.84
N ALA A 148 15.29 -21.45 -5.62
CA ALA A 148 14.05 -21.37 -4.85
C ALA A 148 14.02 -22.56 -3.88
N THR A 149 13.95 -22.29 -2.58
CA THR A 149 14.19 -23.32 -1.55
C THR A 149 13.16 -23.28 -0.41
N ALA A 150 12.96 -24.45 0.20
CA ALA A 150 12.16 -24.61 1.40
C ALA A 150 13.02 -24.27 2.64
N PRO A 151 12.72 -23.20 3.41
CA PRO A 151 13.56 -22.78 4.53
C PRO A 151 13.61 -23.87 5.61
N LEU A 152 14.80 -24.43 5.84
CA LEU A 152 15.03 -25.53 6.80
C LEU A 152 14.13 -26.77 6.53
N GLY A 153 13.75 -27.00 5.27
CA GLY A 153 12.82 -28.06 4.88
C GLY A 153 11.36 -27.81 5.24
N ASN A 154 11.02 -26.61 5.71
CA ASN A 154 9.65 -26.17 6.01
C ASN A 154 9.07 -25.33 4.86
N TRP A 155 7.76 -25.06 4.89
CA TRP A 155 7.11 -24.22 3.86
C TRP A 155 7.32 -22.72 4.12
N SER A 156 7.17 -21.93 3.06
CA SER A 156 7.18 -20.47 3.10
C SER A 156 6.14 -19.91 2.14
N GLN A 157 5.29 -19.01 2.62
CA GLN A 157 4.37 -18.23 1.80
C GLN A 157 4.76 -16.76 1.96
N ASP A 158 3.84 -15.90 2.39
CA ASP A 158 4.06 -14.47 2.62
C ASP A 158 5.40 -14.18 3.29
N PHE A 159 6.22 -13.37 2.62
CA PHE A 159 7.62 -13.13 2.98
C PHE A 159 7.87 -11.69 3.44
N GLY A 160 8.72 -11.56 4.47
CA GLY A 160 9.29 -10.33 4.95
C GLY A 160 10.76 -10.52 5.33
N MET A 161 11.47 -9.43 5.57
CA MET A 161 12.86 -9.47 6.02
C MET A 161 13.13 -8.30 6.96
N PHE A 162 13.91 -8.57 8.00
CA PHE A 162 14.32 -7.58 8.99
C PHE A 162 15.83 -7.69 9.20
N THR A 163 16.55 -6.57 9.17
CA THR A 163 17.96 -6.53 9.55
C THR A 163 18.09 -5.79 10.87
N ASP A 164 18.62 -6.46 11.88
CA ASP A 164 18.81 -5.88 13.20
C ASP A 164 20.10 -5.06 13.23
N ASP A 165 19.97 -3.75 13.42
CA ASP A 165 21.09 -2.83 13.52
C ASP A 165 21.96 -3.04 14.77
N LYS A 166 21.52 -3.85 15.76
CA LYS A 166 22.31 -4.18 16.97
C LYS A 166 23.41 -5.21 16.72
N ASP A 167 23.15 -6.20 15.86
CA ASP A 167 24.10 -7.29 15.60
C ASP A 167 24.47 -7.44 14.11
N GLY A 168 23.83 -6.65 13.24
CA GLY A 168 24.04 -6.67 11.80
C GLY A 168 23.50 -7.92 11.11
N ARG A 169 22.65 -8.71 11.79
CA ARG A 169 22.07 -9.93 11.22
C ARG A 169 20.73 -9.66 10.55
N SER A 170 20.50 -10.33 9.42
CA SER A 170 19.20 -10.35 8.75
C SER A 170 18.41 -11.60 9.13
N TYR A 171 17.09 -11.43 9.16
CA TYR A 171 16.12 -12.43 9.53
C TYR A 171 15.04 -12.49 8.47
N ALA A 172 14.78 -13.68 7.95
CA ALA A 172 13.61 -13.95 7.13
C ALA A 172 12.38 -14.08 8.02
N LEU A 173 11.28 -13.47 7.57
CA LEU A 173 9.98 -13.51 8.22
C LEU A 173 9.02 -14.20 7.25
N TYR A 174 8.36 -15.28 7.67
CA TYR A 174 7.48 -15.99 6.73
C TYR A 174 6.36 -16.76 7.41
N SER A 175 5.18 -16.79 6.78
CA SER A 175 4.09 -17.70 7.13
C SER A 175 4.30 -19.07 6.49
N ASN A 176 3.80 -20.14 7.13
CA ASN A 176 4.09 -21.53 6.77
C ASN A 176 2.94 -22.23 6.00
N GLY A 177 2.30 -21.52 5.08
CA GLY A 177 1.19 -22.02 4.23
C GLY A 177 -0.17 -22.16 4.96
N ASP A 178 -1.17 -22.71 4.28
CA ASP A 178 -2.59 -22.62 4.71
C ASP A 178 -3.15 -23.93 5.32
N SER A 179 -2.29 -24.92 5.56
CA SER A 179 -2.71 -26.17 6.18
C SER A 179 -2.95 -26.03 7.69
N GLN A 180 -3.75 -26.94 8.27
CA GLN A 180 -3.98 -26.98 9.72
C GLN A 180 -2.67 -27.03 10.54
N PHE A 181 -1.61 -27.62 9.95
CA PHE A 181 -0.28 -27.75 10.53
C PHE A 181 0.69 -26.63 10.12
N GLY A 182 0.30 -25.78 9.15
CA GLY A 182 1.11 -24.72 8.52
C GLY A 182 0.78 -23.28 8.93
N ARG A 183 -0.15 -23.07 9.87
CA ARG A 183 -0.63 -21.73 10.28
C ARG A 183 0.29 -20.90 11.20
N ASP A 184 1.59 -21.16 11.16
CA ASP A 184 2.58 -20.52 12.02
C ASP A 184 3.36 -19.46 11.23
N VAL A 185 3.82 -18.40 11.92
CA VAL A 185 4.77 -17.42 11.36
C VAL A 185 6.13 -17.57 12.04
N TYR A 186 7.21 -17.47 11.27
CA TYR A 186 8.57 -17.67 11.72
C TYR A 186 9.39 -16.39 11.66
N ILE A 187 10.28 -16.23 12.63
CA ILE A 187 11.46 -15.36 12.55
C ILE A 187 12.66 -16.29 12.46
N SER A 188 13.37 -16.29 11.35
CA SER A 188 14.52 -17.18 11.13
C SER A 188 15.76 -16.40 10.74
N ARG A 189 16.87 -16.63 11.44
CA ARG A 189 18.15 -15.96 11.18
C ARG A 189 18.76 -16.47 9.88
N MET A 190 19.21 -15.54 9.04
CA MET A 190 19.96 -15.82 7.82
C MET A 190 21.46 -15.94 8.10
N ASN A 191 22.18 -16.68 7.26
CA ASN A 191 23.63 -16.71 7.31
C ASN A 191 24.25 -15.36 6.93
N LYS A 192 25.51 -15.12 7.32
CA LYS A 192 26.16 -13.81 7.12
C LYS A 192 26.25 -13.36 5.66
N ASN A 193 26.36 -14.33 4.75
CA ASN A 193 26.40 -14.09 3.31
C ASN A 193 25.00 -14.04 2.66
N LEU A 194 23.92 -14.13 3.44
CA LEU A 194 22.52 -14.00 2.98
C LEU A 194 22.14 -14.99 1.85
N THR A 195 22.69 -16.19 1.87
CA THR A 195 22.41 -17.26 0.89
C THR A 195 21.53 -18.38 1.45
N ALA A 196 21.28 -18.43 2.77
CA ALA A 196 20.45 -19.45 3.38
C ALA A 196 19.92 -19.05 4.75
N ILE A 197 18.88 -19.76 5.20
CA ILE A 197 18.39 -19.72 6.58
C ILE A 197 19.25 -20.64 7.46
N GLU A 198 19.80 -20.12 8.56
CA GLU A 198 20.59 -20.91 9.52
C GLU A 198 19.72 -21.59 10.58
N GLN A 199 18.77 -20.84 11.14
CA GLN A 199 18.04 -21.27 12.33
C GLN A 199 16.73 -20.49 12.52
N ALA A 200 15.66 -21.18 12.89
CA ALA A 200 14.44 -20.54 13.40
C ALA A 200 14.69 -19.98 14.82
N VAL A 201 14.50 -18.68 14.99
CA VAL A 201 14.73 -17.92 16.23
C VAL A 201 13.47 -17.85 17.07
N TYR A 202 12.33 -17.65 16.43
CA TYR A 202 11.04 -17.65 17.08
C TYR A 202 9.95 -18.14 16.13
N ARG A 203 8.87 -18.65 16.72
CA ARG A 203 7.66 -19.09 16.02
C ARG A 203 6.45 -18.51 16.72
N PHE A 204 5.54 -17.91 15.98
CA PHE A 204 4.23 -17.45 16.44
C PHE A 204 3.20 -18.55 16.13
N PRO A 205 2.84 -19.41 17.11
CA PRO A 205 2.02 -20.56 16.82
C PRO A 205 0.53 -20.21 16.80
N LYS A 206 -0.23 -20.80 15.87
CA LYS A 206 -1.72 -20.88 15.90
C LYS A 206 -2.49 -19.55 15.74
N PHE A 207 -1.87 -18.47 15.26
CA PHE A 207 -2.58 -17.21 15.02
C PHE A 207 -3.18 -17.07 13.62
N ASP A 208 -2.75 -17.92 12.67
CA ASP A 208 -3.20 -17.86 11.28
C ASP A 208 -2.96 -16.46 10.67
N LEU A 209 -1.69 -16.07 10.69
CA LEU A 209 -1.21 -14.76 10.27
C LEU A 209 -0.28 -14.85 9.06
N GLU A 210 -0.13 -13.73 8.37
CA GLU A 210 0.70 -13.55 7.19
C GLU A 210 1.25 -12.11 7.13
N ALA A 211 1.83 -11.74 5.98
CA ALA A 211 2.36 -10.41 5.71
C ALA A 211 3.30 -9.83 6.80
N PRO A 212 4.31 -10.59 7.28
CA PRO A 212 5.05 -10.21 8.47
C PRO A 212 6.04 -9.06 8.21
N ALA A 213 6.04 -8.09 9.13
CA ALA A 213 7.03 -7.02 9.19
C ALA A 213 7.52 -6.83 10.64
N ILE A 214 8.76 -6.42 10.84
CA ILE A 214 9.30 -6.08 12.16
C ILE A 214 9.81 -4.64 12.15
N MET A 215 9.50 -3.92 13.22
CA MET A 215 10.18 -2.68 13.59
C MET A 215 10.90 -2.84 14.92
N LYS A 216 11.89 -1.99 15.15
CA LYS A 216 12.67 -1.97 16.36
C LYS A 216 12.81 -0.55 16.88
N THR A 217 12.62 -0.38 18.17
CA THR A 217 12.99 0.83 18.91
C THR A 217 14.25 0.56 19.73
N ASP A 218 14.78 1.57 20.40
CA ASP A 218 15.91 1.40 21.31
C ASP A 218 15.61 0.45 22.48
N LYS A 219 14.33 0.20 22.76
CA LYS A 219 13.88 -0.60 23.90
C LYS A 219 13.31 -1.97 23.52
N SER A 220 12.67 -2.10 22.35
CA SER A 220 11.91 -3.31 22.03
C SER A 220 11.71 -3.55 20.53
N TYR A 221 11.24 -4.75 20.21
CA TYR A 221 10.85 -5.18 18.88
C TYR A 221 9.34 -5.26 18.80
N TRP A 222 8.79 -4.90 17.64
CA TRP A 222 7.38 -5.01 17.34
C TRP A 222 7.19 -5.73 16.02
N ALA A 223 6.41 -6.81 16.01
CA ALA A 223 6.08 -7.55 14.80
C ALA A 223 4.65 -7.20 14.40
N LEU A 224 4.44 -6.78 13.15
CA LEU A 224 3.14 -6.52 12.56
C LEU A 224 2.80 -7.62 11.55
N MET A 225 1.58 -8.11 11.58
CA MET A 225 1.11 -9.20 10.72
C MET A 225 -0.38 -9.02 10.44
N SER A 226 -0.83 -9.42 9.24
CA SER A 226 -2.25 -9.49 8.92
C SER A 226 -2.80 -10.89 9.17
N HIS A 227 -4.11 -11.02 9.28
CA HIS A 227 -4.78 -12.31 9.15
C HIS A 227 -4.77 -12.79 7.70
N LYS A 228 -5.02 -14.10 7.50
CA LYS A 228 -5.09 -14.73 6.18
C LYS A 228 -6.46 -14.58 5.54
N THR A 229 -6.68 -13.47 4.85
CA THR A 229 -7.95 -13.20 4.15
C THR A 229 -7.76 -12.94 2.65
N GLY A 230 -6.61 -13.35 2.11
CA GLY A 230 -6.21 -13.04 0.74
C GLY A 230 -6.16 -11.52 0.52
N TYR A 231 -6.63 -11.06 -0.63
CA TYR A 231 -6.70 -9.62 -0.95
C TYR A 231 -7.77 -8.83 -0.17
N ARG A 232 -8.60 -9.49 0.64
CA ARG A 232 -9.57 -8.80 1.50
C ARG A 232 -8.82 -8.18 2.69
N PRO A 233 -8.99 -6.88 2.99
CA PRO A 233 -8.33 -6.27 4.13
C PRO A 233 -8.85 -6.84 5.46
N ASN A 234 -8.01 -6.81 6.49
CA ASN A 234 -8.33 -7.24 7.85
C ASN A 234 -7.64 -6.35 8.90
N ASN A 235 -7.89 -6.62 10.18
CA ASN A 235 -7.20 -5.92 11.26
C ASN A 235 -5.77 -6.46 11.42
N VAL A 236 -4.78 -5.68 11.01
CA VAL A 236 -3.37 -5.95 11.29
C VAL A 236 -3.17 -5.93 12.80
N VAL A 237 -2.46 -6.94 13.29
CA VAL A 237 -2.10 -7.08 14.69
C VAL A 237 -0.62 -6.80 14.89
N ALA A 238 -0.28 -6.33 16.08
CA ALA A 238 1.10 -6.20 16.54
C ALA A 238 1.37 -7.10 17.74
N PHE A 239 2.63 -7.53 17.84
CA PHE A 239 3.23 -8.19 18.99
C PHE A 239 4.41 -7.37 19.47
N ARG A 240 4.72 -7.38 20.76
CA ARG A 240 5.91 -6.75 21.33
C ARG A 240 6.82 -7.78 22.01
N ALA A 241 8.13 -7.65 21.88
CA ALA A 241 9.12 -8.36 22.68
C ALA A 241 10.35 -7.50 22.99
N ASP A 242 11.07 -7.79 24.06
CA ASP A 242 12.36 -7.15 24.36
C ASP A 242 13.54 -7.83 23.61
N SER A 243 13.27 -8.97 22.95
CA SER A 243 14.23 -9.75 22.17
C SER A 243 13.51 -10.51 21.05
N LEU A 244 14.16 -10.72 19.90
CA LEU A 244 13.60 -11.46 18.76
C LEU A 244 13.23 -12.91 19.12
N ASN A 245 13.94 -13.54 20.07
CA ASN A 245 13.63 -14.89 20.57
C ASN A 245 12.46 -14.93 21.58
N GLY A 246 11.83 -13.77 21.85
CA GLY A 246 10.70 -13.64 22.74
C GLY A 246 11.08 -13.56 24.23
N PRO A 247 10.09 -13.76 25.13
CA PRO A 247 8.69 -14.03 24.82
C PRO A 247 8.02 -12.83 24.14
N TRP A 248 7.22 -13.10 23.11
CA TRP A 248 6.37 -12.09 22.47
C TRP A 248 5.04 -11.96 23.22
N SER A 249 4.46 -10.76 23.23
CA SER A 249 3.17 -10.46 23.85
C SER A 249 2.01 -11.22 23.20
N GLN A 250 0.81 -11.13 23.77
CA GLN A 250 -0.40 -11.41 23.00
C GLN A 250 -0.56 -10.37 21.87
N PRO A 251 -1.18 -10.73 20.72
CA PRO A 251 -1.44 -9.79 19.66
C PRO A 251 -2.45 -8.74 20.08
N PHE A 252 -2.32 -7.53 19.53
CA PHE A 252 -3.30 -6.46 19.67
C PHE A 252 -3.45 -5.70 18.34
N ILE A 253 -4.64 -5.18 18.07
CA ILE A 253 -4.95 -4.49 16.80
C ILE A 253 -4.29 -3.10 16.78
N VAL A 254 -3.73 -2.71 15.64
CA VAL A 254 -2.92 -1.49 15.50
C VAL A 254 -3.70 -0.25 15.04
N ALA A 255 -4.93 -0.41 14.57
CA ALA A 255 -5.76 0.67 14.05
C ALA A 255 -7.17 0.62 14.68
N PRO A 256 -7.98 1.70 14.58
CA PRO A 256 -9.36 1.65 15.04
C PRO A 256 -10.12 0.47 14.42
N LEU A 257 -10.88 -0.25 15.24
CA LEU A 257 -11.66 -1.41 14.78
C LEU A 257 -12.54 -1.03 13.59
N ASN A 258 -12.85 -2.02 12.76
CA ASN A 258 -13.71 -1.90 11.58
C ASN A 258 -13.14 -1.02 10.44
N THR A 259 -12.01 -0.35 10.64
CA THR A 259 -11.25 0.25 9.53
C THR A 259 -10.45 -0.78 8.76
N ARG A 260 -10.19 -1.96 9.35
CA ARG A 260 -9.34 -3.03 8.81
C ARG A 260 -7.98 -2.46 8.38
N THR A 261 -7.35 -1.77 9.31
CA THR A 261 -6.08 -1.07 9.09
C THR A 261 -6.17 -0.06 7.96
N PHE A 262 -7.27 0.70 7.93
CA PHE A 262 -7.60 1.64 6.85
C PHE A 262 -7.61 0.98 5.46
N ASN A 263 -8.22 -0.22 5.38
CA ASN A 263 -8.21 -1.10 4.21
C ASN A 263 -6.80 -1.37 3.67
N SER A 264 -5.86 -1.73 4.54
CA SER A 264 -4.52 -2.09 4.12
C SER A 264 -4.01 -3.35 4.79
N GLN A 265 -3.04 -3.98 4.14
CA GLN A 265 -2.30 -5.13 4.63
C GLN A 265 -0.83 -4.73 4.80
N SER A 266 -0.17 -5.24 5.84
CA SER A 266 1.25 -4.98 6.07
C SER A 266 2.11 -5.49 4.90
N SER A 267 3.26 -4.84 4.70
CA SER A 267 4.29 -5.31 3.78
C SER A 267 5.70 -5.16 4.38
N SER A 268 6.00 -3.98 4.93
CA SER A 268 7.28 -3.69 5.56
C SER A 268 7.13 -2.56 6.60
N VAL A 269 8.19 -2.34 7.38
CA VAL A 269 8.36 -1.11 8.15
C VAL A 269 9.69 -0.47 7.78
N LEU A 270 9.67 0.81 7.44
CA LEU A 270 10.87 1.60 7.19
C LEU A 270 11.24 2.43 8.42
N LYS A 271 12.48 2.30 8.88
CA LYS A 271 13.09 3.20 9.87
C LYS A 271 13.73 4.39 9.14
N ILE A 272 13.37 5.59 9.54
CA ILE A 272 13.93 6.85 9.05
C ILE A 272 14.69 7.50 10.21
N GLU A 273 16.02 7.45 10.15
CA GLU A 273 16.89 8.06 11.15
C GLU A 273 17.13 9.53 10.82
N GLY A 274 16.22 10.37 11.29
CA GLY A 274 16.31 11.81 11.12
C GLY A 274 17.24 12.47 12.13
N THR A 275 17.79 13.61 11.75
CA THR A 275 18.65 14.45 12.63
C THR A 275 17.93 15.00 13.87
N LYS A 276 16.58 15.00 13.89
CA LYS A 276 15.79 15.46 15.03
C LYS A 276 14.99 14.34 15.69
N LYS A 277 14.47 13.38 14.91
CA LYS A 277 13.76 12.21 15.45
C LYS A 277 13.88 11.02 14.52
N THR A 278 13.79 9.82 15.10
CA THR A 278 13.56 8.59 14.33
C THR A 278 12.06 8.43 14.07
N THR A 279 11.67 8.25 12.81
CA THR A 279 10.29 7.93 12.41
C THR A 279 10.25 6.52 11.84
N HIS A 280 9.29 5.71 12.32
CA HIS A 280 8.98 4.43 11.72
C HIS A 280 7.75 4.60 10.83
N LEU A 281 7.81 4.06 9.61
CA LEU A 281 6.73 4.14 8.63
C LEU A 281 6.19 2.75 8.36
N TYR A 282 4.92 2.53 8.67
CA TYR A 282 4.16 1.38 8.20
C TYR A 282 4.03 1.49 6.68
N ILE A 283 4.45 0.45 5.98
CA ILE A 283 4.32 0.32 4.52
C ILE A 283 3.34 -0.81 4.30
N GLY A 284 2.14 -0.46 3.82
CA GLY A 284 1.11 -1.43 3.48
C GLY A 284 0.51 -1.20 2.11
N ASP A 285 -0.14 -2.26 1.61
CA ASP A 285 -0.87 -2.27 0.36
C ASP A 285 -2.38 -2.24 0.64
N GLN A 286 -3.10 -1.35 -0.03
CA GLN A 286 -4.55 -1.42 -0.15
C GLN A 286 -4.86 -2.17 -1.44
N TRP A 287 -4.95 -3.49 -1.30
CA TRP A 287 -5.18 -4.42 -2.39
C TRP A 287 -6.53 -4.21 -3.08
N ASP A 288 -6.54 -4.56 -4.36
CA ASP A 288 -7.70 -4.50 -5.21
C ASP A 288 -7.92 -5.83 -5.94
N SER A 289 -8.71 -6.74 -5.37
CA SER A 289 -8.92 -8.08 -5.93
C SER A 289 -9.38 -8.05 -7.40
N ASN A 290 -10.11 -7.01 -7.82
CA ASN A 290 -10.66 -6.91 -9.17
C ASN A 290 -9.67 -6.27 -10.15
N SER A 291 -8.64 -5.59 -9.65
CA SER A 291 -7.67 -4.84 -10.45
C SER A 291 -6.36 -4.74 -9.68
N VAL A 292 -5.71 -5.88 -9.41
CA VAL A 292 -4.57 -5.94 -8.47
C VAL A 292 -3.42 -5.03 -8.90
N TRP A 293 -3.25 -4.83 -10.21
CA TRP A 293 -2.33 -3.86 -10.82
C TRP A 293 -2.59 -2.40 -10.44
N ASP A 294 -3.82 -2.07 -10.03
CA ASP A 294 -4.27 -0.74 -9.60
C ASP A 294 -4.43 -0.67 -8.06
N SER A 295 -3.78 -1.57 -7.33
CA SER A 295 -3.70 -1.49 -5.86
C SER A 295 -2.98 -0.22 -5.41
N ARG A 296 -3.23 0.22 -4.17
CA ARG A 296 -2.69 1.48 -3.64
C ARG A 296 -1.75 1.26 -2.48
N TYR A 297 -1.03 2.31 -2.12
CA TYR A 297 -0.08 2.29 -1.01
C TYR A 297 -0.66 3.07 0.17
N VAL A 298 -0.62 2.45 1.36
CA VAL A 298 -1.02 3.08 2.62
C VAL A 298 0.20 3.18 3.50
N TRP A 299 0.86 4.33 3.45
CA TRP A 299 2.05 4.62 4.23
C TRP A 299 1.68 5.52 5.40
N LEU A 300 1.89 5.05 6.63
CA LEU A 300 1.47 5.78 7.84
C LEU A 300 2.59 5.80 8.89
N PRO A 301 2.87 6.95 9.53
CA PRO A 301 3.78 6.99 10.66
C PRO A 301 3.26 6.12 11.82
N ILE A 302 4.13 5.25 12.32
CA ILE A 302 3.83 4.40 13.47
C ILE A 302 4.06 5.21 14.75
N GLN A 303 3.08 5.19 15.66
CA GLN A 303 3.17 5.82 16.97
C GLN A 303 3.31 4.73 18.04
N THR A 304 4.41 4.74 18.78
CA THR A 304 4.64 3.83 19.91
C THR A 304 4.67 4.58 21.23
N ASP A 305 4.18 3.91 22.27
CA ASP A 305 4.35 4.32 23.67
C ASP A 305 4.99 3.13 24.39
N GLU A 306 6.29 3.22 24.64
CA GLU A 306 7.09 2.13 25.24
C GLU A 306 6.70 1.84 26.69
N ASP A 307 6.22 2.85 27.43
CA ASP A 307 5.84 2.70 28.83
C ASP A 307 4.49 1.99 28.92
N LYS A 308 3.54 2.33 28.04
CA LYS A 308 2.25 1.64 27.91
C LYS A 308 2.32 0.36 27.08
N LYS A 309 3.43 0.14 26.37
CA LYS A 309 3.63 -0.99 25.45
C LYS A 309 2.57 -1.05 24.35
N THR A 310 2.23 0.09 23.77
CA THR A 310 1.25 0.19 22.68
C THR A 310 1.87 0.67 21.38
N LEU A 311 1.30 0.21 20.27
CA LEU A 311 1.59 0.66 18.91
C LEU A 311 0.27 1.02 18.23
N VAL A 312 0.17 2.20 17.63
CA VAL A 312 -1.03 2.69 16.95
C VAL A 312 -0.69 3.32 15.60
N LEU A 313 -1.53 3.02 14.61
CA LEU A 313 -1.62 3.69 13.32
C LEU A 313 -2.80 4.65 13.33
N ASN A 314 -2.52 5.91 12.99
CA ASN A 314 -3.54 6.93 12.80
C ASN A 314 -3.62 7.32 11.33
N TRP A 315 -4.83 7.50 10.83
CA TRP A 315 -5.05 7.92 9.46
C TRP A 315 -4.65 9.38 9.24
N HIS A 316 -3.93 9.62 8.15
CA HIS A 316 -3.59 10.94 7.64
C HIS A 316 -3.80 10.95 6.14
N ASP A 317 -4.80 11.69 5.65
CA ASP A 317 -5.08 11.82 4.20
C ASP A 317 -3.83 12.21 3.42
N ILE A 318 -3.12 13.22 3.94
CA ILE A 318 -1.94 13.84 3.34
C ILE A 318 -1.05 14.34 4.47
N TYR A 319 0.24 14.05 4.37
CA TYR A 319 1.24 14.58 5.29
C TYR A 319 2.56 14.91 4.59
N ASP A 320 3.25 15.91 5.12
CA ASP A 320 4.62 16.22 4.75
C ASP A 320 5.57 15.44 5.67
N LEU A 321 6.60 14.84 5.09
CA LEU A 321 7.63 14.05 5.75
C LEU A 321 9.00 14.54 5.30
N ASP A 322 9.79 15.04 6.24
CA ASP A 322 11.18 15.38 5.98
C ASP A 322 12.07 14.22 6.43
N VAL A 323 12.60 13.46 5.46
CA VAL A 323 13.47 12.32 5.75
C VAL A 323 14.80 12.72 6.40
N LYS A 324 15.25 13.97 6.25
CA LYS A 324 16.52 14.43 6.84
C LYS A 324 16.37 14.72 8.32
N THR A 325 15.24 15.29 8.73
CA THR A 325 14.95 15.56 10.15
C THR A 325 14.19 14.43 10.82
N GLY A 326 13.54 13.58 10.02
CA GLY A 326 12.59 12.56 10.43
C GLY A 326 11.24 13.14 10.85
N GLU A 327 11.07 14.47 10.81
CA GLU A 327 9.83 15.14 11.19
C GLU A 327 8.73 14.92 10.15
N TRP A 328 7.49 14.84 10.61
CA TRP A 328 6.34 14.76 9.73
C TRP A 328 5.17 15.53 10.34
N LYS A 329 4.26 16.02 9.50
CA LYS A 329 3.04 16.73 9.94
C LYS A 329 1.88 16.52 8.96
N PRO A 330 0.65 16.32 9.43
CA PRO A 330 -0.52 16.33 8.58
C PRO A 330 -0.70 17.69 7.89
N ILE A 331 -1.16 17.68 6.65
CA ILE A 331 -1.53 18.90 5.93
C ILE A 331 -3.00 19.21 6.23
N LYS A 332 -3.30 20.49 6.43
CA LYS A 332 -4.69 20.95 6.61
C LYS A 332 -5.26 21.35 5.25
N GLY A 333 -6.44 20.82 4.94
CA GLY A 333 -7.24 21.24 3.79
C GLY A 333 -8.51 21.97 4.20
N THR A 334 -9.26 22.45 3.22
CA THR A 334 -10.57 23.09 3.37
C THR A 334 -11.66 22.04 3.19
N THR A 335 -12.57 21.94 4.17
CA THR A 335 -13.65 20.94 4.18
C THR A 335 -14.93 21.47 3.54
N TYR A 336 -15.58 20.64 2.72
CA TYR A 336 -16.91 20.89 2.15
C TYR A 336 -17.81 19.69 2.48
N THR A 337 -18.88 19.91 3.25
CA THR A 337 -19.69 18.81 3.82
C THR A 337 -20.91 18.47 2.95
N ALA A 338 -21.37 17.22 3.04
CA ALA A 338 -22.57 16.74 2.37
C ALA A 338 -23.82 17.54 2.75
N LYS A 339 -23.87 18.12 3.94
CA LYS A 339 -25.00 18.95 4.41
C LYS A 339 -25.32 20.10 3.48
N VAL A 340 -24.30 20.75 2.90
CA VAL A 340 -24.49 21.91 2.00
C VAL A 340 -24.33 21.55 0.52
N ALA A 341 -23.92 20.32 0.20
CA ALA A 341 -23.84 19.86 -1.18
C ALA A 341 -25.23 19.75 -1.83
N ARG A 342 -25.27 19.90 -3.16
CA ARG A 342 -26.48 19.78 -3.99
C ARG A 342 -26.60 18.36 -4.53
N THR A 343 -27.78 17.77 -4.51
CA THR A 343 -28.05 16.48 -5.15
C THR A 343 -28.85 16.66 -6.44
N ARG A 344 -28.76 15.67 -7.34
CA ARG A 344 -29.57 15.53 -8.56
C ARG A 344 -30.01 14.09 -8.71
N GLY A 345 -31.19 13.87 -9.28
CA GLY A 345 -31.76 12.53 -9.47
C GLY A 345 -32.23 11.94 -8.15
N GLU A 346 -31.96 10.66 -7.94
CA GLU A 346 -32.38 9.91 -6.75
C GLU A 346 -31.43 10.09 -5.56
N ALA A 347 -30.34 10.85 -5.70
CA ALA A 347 -29.39 11.08 -4.61
C ALA A 347 -30.03 11.98 -3.56
N TYR A 348 -29.94 11.59 -2.28
CA TYR A 348 -30.58 12.31 -1.18
C TYR A 348 -29.70 12.36 0.06
N LYS A 349 -29.97 13.36 0.91
CA LYS A 349 -29.33 13.53 2.22
C LYS A 349 -30.00 12.61 3.22
N GLN A 350 -29.24 11.68 3.76
CA GLN A 350 -29.67 10.70 4.75
C GLN A 350 -29.09 11.07 6.11
N GLU A 351 -29.89 10.87 7.17
CA GLU A 351 -29.40 10.95 8.54
C GLU A 351 -28.33 9.88 8.79
N ALA A 352 -27.19 10.31 9.30
CA ALA A 352 -26.08 9.44 9.67
C ALA A 352 -25.38 10.02 10.90
N ASN A 353 -25.67 9.46 12.08
CA ASN A 353 -25.11 9.91 13.36
C ASN A 353 -23.57 9.82 13.46
N PHE A 354 -22.93 9.03 12.59
CA PHE A 354 -21.48 8.88 12.48
C PHE A 354 -20.85 9.83 11.44
N ALA A 355 -21.65 10.48 10.60
CA ALA A 355 -21.18 11.39 9.55
C ALA A 355 -21.02 12.82 10.07
N THR A 356 -20.27 13.62 9.33
CA THR A 356 -20.10 15.05 9.59
C THR A 356 -21.46 15.74 9.50
N ASP A 357 -21.73 16.64 10.45
CA ASP A 357 -23.02 17.34 10.56
C ASP A 357 -24.25 16.42 10.68
N GLY A 358 -24.08 15.11 10.96
CA GLY A 358 -25.15 14.14 11.04
C GLY A 358 -25.77 13.75 9.69
N ILE A 359 -25.13 14.09 8.56
CA ILE A 359 -25.67 13.91 7.20
C ILE A 359 -24.65 13.22 6.30
N ILE A 360 -25.12 12.21 5.56
CA ILE A 360 -24.40 11.60 4.44
C ILE A 360 -25.27 11.66 3.19
N ILE A 361 -24.70 11.78 2.00
CA ILE A 361 -25.46 11.67 0.75
C ILE A 361 -25.35 10.24 0.22
N THR A 362 -26.51 9.62 0.01
CA THR A 362 -26.65 8.26 -0.55
C THR A 362 -27.42 8.31 -1.87
N GLY A 363 -27.64 7.15 -2.50
CA GLY A 363 -28.37 7.03 -3.77
C GLY A 363 -27.57 7.45 -5.00
N ILE A 364 -26.24 7.61 -4.88
CA ILE A 364 -25.37 8.00 -6.00
C ILE A 364 -25.26 6.85 -7.00
N TYR A 365 -25.68 7.10 -8.25
CA TYR A 365 -25.83 6.06 -9.26
C TYR A 365 -25.69 6.63 -10.68
N GLY A 366 -24.76 6.07 -11.45
CA GLY A 366 -24.49 6.51 -12.83
C GLY A 366 -24.22 8.02 -12.93
N ASN A 367 -24.63 8.62 -14.05
CA ASN A 367 -24.52 10.06 -14.31
C ASN A 367 -25.82 10.84 -14.02
N ASP A 368 -26.91 10.15 -13.69
CA ASP A 368 -28.22 10.77 -13.46
C ASP A 368 -28.50 11.05 -11.98
N SER A 369 -27.91 10.25 -11.08
CA SER A 369 -28.05 10.41 -9.63
C SER A 369 -26.70 10.79 -9.00
N THR A 370 -26.53 12.07 -8.67
CA THR A 370 -25.21 12.66 -8.36
C THR A 370 -25.25 13.62 -7.18
N VAL A 371 -24.08 13.86 -6.58
CA VAL A 371 -23.83 14.94 -5.63
C VAL A 371 -22.88 15.97 -6.22
N THR A 372 -23.09 17.25 -5.96
CA THR A 372 -22.20 18.34 -6.36
C THR A 372 -21.82 19.17 -5.15
N PHE A 373 -20.52 19.25 -4.86
CA PHE A 373 -19.94 20.24 -3.96
C PHE A 373 -19.71 21.54 -4.73
N GLU A 374 -20.30 22.62 -4.25
CA GLU A 374 -20.26 23.94 -4.89
C GLU A 374 -19.32 24.89 -4.12
N ASN A 375 -18.91 25.98 -4.78
CA ASN A 375 -18.02 26.99 -4.21
C ASN A 375 -16.69 26.42 -3.67
N VAL A 376 -16.18 25.39 -4.33
CA VAL A 376 -14.91 24.76 -3.98
C VAL A 376 -13.76 25.66 -4.41
N GLU A 377 -13.09 26.27 -3.45
CA GLU A 377 -11.95 27.14 -3.70
C GLU A 377 -10.76 26.35 -4.26
N GLY A 378 -10.33 26.73 -5.45
CA GLY A 378 -9.12 26.25 -6.10
C GLY A 378 -8.05 27.33 -6.15
N SER A 379 -6.79 26.93 -5.98
CA SER A 379 -5.64 27.83 -6.06
C SER A 379 -5.15 28.06 -7.51
N GLY A 380 -5.68 27.28 -8.47
CA GLY A 380 -5.28 27.35 -9.88
C GLY A 380 -4.14 26.38 -10.18
N GLY A 381 -4.48 25.12 -10.42
CA GLY A 381 -3.52 24.04 -10.64
C GLY A 381 -4.06 22.69 -10.20
N THR A 382 -3.18 21.72 -10.10
CA THR A 382 -3.53 20.39 -9.59
C THR A 382 -3.48 20.40 -8.06
N GLN A 383 -4.56 19.96 -7.42
CA GLN A 383 -4.71 19.87 -5.98
C GLN A 383 -5.19 18.48 -5.59
N TRP A 384 -4.72 17.99 -4.44
CA TRP A 384 -5.30 16.80 -3.85
C TRP A 384 -6.66 17.10 -3.23
N VAL A 385 -7.60 16.19 -3.45
CA VAL A 385 -8.93 16.21 -2.85
C VAL A 385 -9.22 14.84 -2.26
N SER A 386 -9.42 14.78 -0.94
CA SER A 386 -9.85 13.56 -0.27
C SER A 386 -11.37 13.49 -0.22
N PHE A 387 -11.92 12.36 -0.65
CA PHE A 387 -13.34 12.06 -0.60
C PHE A 387 -13.60 11.15 0.59
N TYR A 388 -14.39 11.63 1.55
CA TYR A 388 -14.78 10.86 2.72
C TYR A 388 -16.11 10.19 2.46
N TYR A 389 -16.16 8.88 2.67
CA TYR A 389 -17.26 8.06 2.19
C TYR A 389 -17.54 6.85 3.08
N GLN A 390 -18.72 6.27 2.89
CA GLN A 390 -19.12 4.96 3.38
C GLN A 390 -19.55 4.07 2.20
N ASN A 391 -19.03 2.86 2.13
CA ASN A 391 -19.45 1.79 1.23
C ASN A 391 -19.64 0.51 2.07
N ILE A 392 -20.84 -0.05 2.24
CA ILE A 392 -21.10 -1.15 3.19
C ILE A 392 -21.25 -2.53 2.56
N ASP A 393 -20.73 -2.72 1.36
CA ASP A 393 -21.01 -3.88 0.51
C ASP A 393 -20.32 -5.19 0.96
N ASP A 394 -19.24 -5.14 1.77
CA ASP A 394 -18.58 -6.33 2.36
C ASP A 394 -19.38 -6.92 3.53
N MET A 395 -20.36 -6.20 4.08
CA MET A 395 -21.24 -6.67 5.16
C MET A 395 -20.55 -7.02 6.50
N GLY A 396 -19.24 -6.78 6.64
CA GLY A 396 -18.51 -6.87 7.91
C GLY A 396 -17.94 -8.25 8.25
N PHE A 397 -17.35 -8.94 7.29
CA PHE A 397 -16.87 -10.34 7.46
C PHE A 397 -15.69 -10.54 8.42
N GLY A 398 -15.19 -9.48 9.05
CA GLY A 398 -14.16 -9.55 10.09
C GLY A 398 -12.86 -10.19 9.59
N ASP A 399 -12.12 -10.83 10.50
CA ASP A 399 -10.74 -11.29 10.26
C ASP A 399 -10.62 -12.77 9.88
N GLN A 400 -11.73 -13.47 9.59
CA GLN A 400 -11.73 -14.91 9.31
C GLN A 400 -11.54 -15.25 7.82
N PRO A 401 -10.81 -16.33 7.49
CA PRO A 401 -10.80 -16.91 6.15
C PRO A 401 -12.16 -17.56 5.83
N GLY A 402 -12.63 -17.47 4.57
CA GLY A 402 -13.72 -18.32 4.08
C GLY A 402 -15.16 -17.88 4.39
N GLY A 403 -15.40 -16.59 4.59
CA GLY A 403 -16.75 -16.08 4.68
C GLY A 403 -17.40 -15.87 3.31
N THR A 404 -18.50 -16.59 3.00
CA THR A 404 -19.34 -16.28 1.83
C THR A 404 -20.32 -15.17 2.22
N PRO A 405 -20.26 -13.97 1.62
CA PRO A 405 -20.98 -12.80 2.13
C PRO A 405 -22.48 -12.76 1.93
N ASP A 406 -22.97 -13.83 1.34
CA ASP A 406 -24.24 -13.83 0.70
C ASP A 406 -24.94 -15.15 0.96
N ARG A 407 -25.86 -15.09 1.93
CA ARG A 407 -26.74 -16.19 2.30
C ARG A 407 -27.77 -16.52 1.20
N ILE A 408 -27.95 -15.65 0.17
CA ILE A 408 -29.11 -15.69 -0.75
C ILE A 408 -28.84 -15.39 -2.25
N GLY A 409 -27.60 -15.35 -2.73
CA GLY A 409 -27.26 -15.14 -4.15
C GLY A 409 -26.86 -13.72 -4.60
N GLY A 410 -26.74 -12.73 -3.70
CA GLY A 410 -26.16 -11.41 -3.97
C GLY A 410 -24.66 -11.38 -4.28
N SER A 411 -24.24 -10.41 -5.11
CA SER A 411 -22.82 -10.18 -5.41
C SER A 411 -22.13 -9.46 -4.26
N TRP A 412 -21.16 -10.14 -3.64
CA TRP A 412 -20.21 -9.52 -2.71
C TRP A 412 -19.30 -8.54 -3.44
N GLN A 413 -19.14 -7.32 -2.91
CA GLN A 413 -18.36 -6.26 -3.56
C GLN A 413 -17.40 -5.59 -2.57
N LEU A 414 -16.11 -5.60 -2.90
CA LEU A 414 -15.07 -4.94 -2.09
C LEU A 414 -14.82 -3.48 -2.45
N ARG A 415 -15.49 -2.96 -3.50
CA ARG A 415 -15.40 -1.57 -3.91
C ARG A 415 -16.62 -1.11 -4.71
N ARG A 416 -16.92 0.17 -4.58
CA ARG A 416 -17.70 0.96 -5.54
C ARG A 416 -16.78 1.87 -6.33
N ILE A 417 -17.25 2.40 -7.45
CA ILE A 417 -16.47 3.31 -8.27
C ILE A 417 -17.29 4.57 -8.56
N GLY A 418 -16.81 5.71 -8.07
CA GLY A 418 -17.40 7.02 -8.35
C GLY A 418 -16.81 7.65 -9.62
N SER A 419 -17.64 8.34 -10.40
CA SER A 419 -17.17 9.30 -11.40
C SER A 419 -16.98 10.65 -10.74
N VAL A 420 -15.83 11.30 -10.93
CA VAL A 420 -15.56 12.64 -10.41
C VAL A 420 -15.35 13.61 -11.56
N MET A 421 -16.13 14.68 -11.59
CA MET A 421 -16.14 15.69 -12.63
C MET A 421 -15.94 17.08 -12.03
N VAL A 422 -14.98 17.83 -12.57
CA VAL A 422 -14.70 19.20 -12.13
C VAL A 422 -15.36 20.18 -13.11
N ASN A 423 -16.12 21.16 -12.60
CA ASN A 423 -16.73 22.22 -13.40
C ASN A 423 -17.61 21.74 -14.57
N GLY A 424 -18.24 20.57 -14.44
CA GLY A 424 -19.06 19.99 -15.50
C GLY A 424 -18.28 19.49 -16.73
N ASP A 425 -16.95 19.40 -16.65
CA ASP A 425 -16.11 18.93 -17.76
C ASP A 425 -16.15 17.40 -17.86
N SER A 426 -17.05 16.88 -18.69
CA SER A 426 -17.20 15.46 -18.95
C SER A 426 -16.04 14.84 -19.73
N SER A 427 -15.12 15.63 -20.29
CA SER A 427 -13.96 15.11 -21.03
C SER A 427 -12.81 14.64 -20.12
N SER A 428 -12.85 14.99 -18.83
CA SER A 428 -11.77 14.74 -17.88
C SER A 428 -12.23 13.99 -16.62
N ILE A 429 -13.28 13.16 -16.74
CA ILE A 429 -13.82 12.35 -15.63
C ILE A 429 -12.73 11.50 -15.00
N GLN A 430 -12.61 11.61 -13.68
CA GLN A 430 -11.68 10.82 -12.87
C GLN A 430 -12.41 9.64 -12.20
N THR A 431 -11.69 8.54 -12.04
CA THR A 431 -12.22 7.32 -11.41
C THR A 431 -11.84 7.26 -9.93
N LEU A 432 -12.84 7.36 -9.06
CA LEU A 432 -12.72 7.35 -7.60
C LEU A 432 -13.00 5.95 -7.04
N TYR A 433 -11.96 5.25 -6.59
CA TYR A 433 -12.11 3.89 -6.07
C TYR A 433 -12.49 3.96 -4.60
N GLN A 434 -13.73 3.57 -4.30
CA GLN A 434 -14.33 3.65 -2.97
C GLN A 434 -14.40 2.23 -2.39
N ARG A 435 -13.28 1.78 -1.80
CA ARG A 435 -13.14 0.50 -1.09
C ARG A 435 -14.22 0.33 -0.06
N ASP A 436 -14.67 -0.89 0.18
CA ASP A 436 -15.60 -1.17 1.26
C ASP A 436 -15.15 -0.54 2.59
N THR A 437 -16.13 -0.10 3.35
CA THR A 437 -16.04 0.46 4.70
C THR A 437 -17.06 -0.30 5.55
N HIS A 438 -16.76 -0.57 6.80
CA HIS A 438 -17.79 -1.13 7.67
C HIS A 438 -18.95 -0.13 7.89
N LYS A 439 -20.16 -0.62 8.19
CA LYS A 439 -21.31 0.22 8.58
C LYS A 439 -20.91 1.19 9.70
N GLY A 440 -21.19 2.47 9.52
CA GLY A 440 -20.87 3.54 10.47
C GLY A 440 -19.41 4.00 10.47
N ILE A 441 -18.58 3.48 9.58
CA ILE A 441 -17.17 3.86 9.46
C ILE A 441 -16.99 4.73 8.21
N ILE A 442 -16.50 5.94 8.40
CA ILE A 442 -16.06 6.80 7.30
C ILE A 442 -14.57 6.57 7.06
N LEU A 443 -14.21 6.20 5.82
CA LEU A 443 -12.84 6.23 5.33
C LEU A 443 -12.70 7.32 4.27
N SER A 444 -11.47 7.54 3.79
CA SER A 444 -11.23 8.50 2.71
C SER A 444 -10.38 7.90 1.60
N THR A 445 -10.54 8.43 0.40
CA THR A 445 -9.72 8.11 -0.77
C THR A 445 -9.40 9.39 -1.55
N PRO A 446 -8.13 9.63 -1.95
CA PRO A 446 -7.74 10.89 -2.57
C PRO A 446 -7.71 10.83 -4.11
N LEU A 447 -7.97 11.97 -4.75
CA LEU A 447 -7.69 12.21 -6.17
C LEU A 447 -6.91 13.51 -6.35
N GLN A 448 -6.02 13.54 -7.35
CA GLN A 448 -5.48 14.78 -7.87
C GLN A 448 -6.46 15.36 -8.88
N LEU A 449 -6.96 16.56 -8.62
CA LEU A 449 -7.90 17.26 -9.48
C LEU A 449 -7.33 18.60 -9.94
N LYS A 450 -7.52 18.93 -11.22
CA LYS A 450 -7.15 20.24 -11.77
C LYS A 450 -8.25 21.26 -11.47
N LEU A 451 -8.02 22.12 -10.48
CA LEU A 451 -8.96 23.16 -10.08
C LEU A 451 -8.55 24.51 -10.68
N LYS A 452 -9.52 25.28 -11.17
CA LYS A 452 -9.30 26.66 -11.62
C LYS A 452 -9.10 27.55 -10.39
N LYS A 453 -8.38 28.66 -10.57
CA LYS A 453 -8.28 29.68 -9.53
C LYS A 453 -9.67 30.26 -9.25
N GLY A 454 -10.06 30.33 -7.98
CA GLY A 454 -11.40 30.79 -7.56
C GLY A 454 -12.34 29.62 -7.31
N TYR A 455 -13.64 29.80 -7.53
CA TYR A 455 -14.66 28.80 -7.21
C TYR A 455 -14.83 27.76 -8.31
N ASN A 456 -14.92 26.50 -7.89
CA ASN A 456 -15.14 25.33 -8.72
C ASN A 456 -16.36 24.54 -8.22
N THR A 457 -16.85 23.64 -9.06
CA THR A 457 -17.77 22.58 -8.65
C THR A 457 -17.09 21.22 -8.78
N ILE A 458 -17.35 20.31 -7.85
CA ILE A 458 -16.93 18.92 -7.93
C ILE A 458 -18.18 18.05 -7.85
N THR A 459 -18.51 17.38 -8.95
CA THR A 459 -19.66 16.48 -9.06
C THR A 459 -19.19 15.04 -8.97
N VAL A 460 -19.85 14.24 -8.13
CA VAL A 460 -19.62 12.81 -7.99
C VAL A 460 -20.87 12.03 -8.41
N GLY A 461 -20.68 11.09 -9.36
CA GLY A 461 -21.66 10.09 -9.78
C GLY A 461 -21.13 8.67 -9.54
N GLY A 462 -21.68 7.69 -10.25
CA GLY A 462 -21.21 6.31 -10.25
C GLY A 462 -20.68 5.84 -11.60
N LEU A 463 -19.79 4.85 -11.58
CA LEU A 463 -19.21 4.17 -12.74
C LEU A 463 -19.36 2.66 -12.58
N TYR A 464 -19.29 1.92 -13.69
CA TYR A 464 -19.36 0.47 -13.68
C TYR A 464 -18.20 -0.12 -12.86
N ASN A 465 -18.52 -0.88 -11.81
CA ASN A 465 -17.52 -1.50 -10.93
C ASN A 465 -17.27 -2.99 -11.20
N GLY A 466 -17.86 -3.54 -12.26
CA GLY A 466 -17.88 -4.98 -12.55
C GLY A 466 -19.21 -5.65 -12.22
N PHE A 467 -20.09 -4.99 -11.47
CA PHE A 467 -21.38 -5.51 -11.04
C PHE A 467 -22.52 -4.51 -11.29
N ASP A 468 -22.30 -3.23 -11.01
CA ASP A 468 -23.30 -2.17 -11.08
C ASP A 468 -22.63 -0.78 -11.25
N TYR A 469 -23.41 0.30 -11.28
CA TYR A 469 -22.97 1.69 -11.47
C TYR A 469 -23.06 2.55 -10.19
N LYS A 470 -22.91 1.94 -9.01
CA LYS A 470 -23.05 2.63 -7.72
C LYS A 470 -21.81 3.44 -7.34
N GLY A 471 -22.03 4.68 -6.93
CA GLY A 471 -21.08 5.43 -6.10
C GLY A 471 -21.27 5.09 -4.61
N ALA A 472 -20.24 5.25 -3.80
CA ALA A 472 -20.37 5.13 -2.35
C ALA A 472 -21.06 6.36 -1.74
N ASP A 473 -21.61 6.21 -0.54
CA ASP A 473 -22.27 7.28 0.18
C ASP A 473 -21.20 8.32 0.58
N LEU A 474 -21.45 9.61 0.36
CA LEU A 474 -20.46 10.67 0.56
C LEU A 474 -20.75 11.55 1.78
N ASP A 475 -19.76 11.69 2.65
CA ASP A 475 -19.80 12.51 3.88
C ASP A 475 -19.29 13.93 3.62
N ARG A 476 -18.10 14.05 3.05
CA ARG A 476 -17.45 15.34 2.78
C ARG A 476 -16.33 15.19 1.76
N ILE A 477 -15.87 16.31 1.24
CA ILE A 477 -14.56 16.41 0.59
C ILE A 477 -13.64 17.34 1.38
N VAL A 478 -12.33 17.09 1.28
CA VAL A 478 -11.30 17.97 1.83
C VAL A 478 -10.33 18.32 0.71
N VAL A 479 -10.20 19.62 0.41
CA VAL A 479 -9.33 20.14 -0.65
C VAL A 479 -8.06 20.68 -0.04
N TYR A 480 -6.92 20.16 -0.49
CA TYR A 480 -5.61 20.50 0.04
C TYR A 480 -4.92 21.59 -0.79
N PRO A 481 -3.95 22.32 -0.19
CA PRO A 481 -3.12 23.26 -0.94
C PRO A 481 -2.37 22.59 -2.10
N THR A 482 -2.01 23.37 -3.12
CA THR A 482 -1.07 22.91 -4.16
C THR A 482 0.27 22.50 -3.56
N GLU A 483 0.97 21.61 -4.25
CA GLU A 483 2.28 21.13 -3.82
C GLU A 483 3.41 22.13 -4.11
N GLY A 484 3.22 23.05 -5.06
CA GLY A 484 4.18 24.10 -5.40
C GLY A 484 3.79 24.78 -6.67
#